data_AF-A0A258BRP5-F1
#
_entry.id   AF-A0A258BRP5-F1
#
_cell.length_a   1.000
_cell.length_b   1.000
_cell.length_c   1.000
_cell.angle_alpha   90.00
_cell.angle_beta   90.00
_cell.angle_gamma   90.00
#
_symmetry.space_group_name_H-M   'P 1'
#
loop_
_entity.id
_entity.type
_entity.pdbx_description
1 polymer ?
#
loop_
_entity_poly.entity_id
_entity_poly.type
_entity_poly.pdbx_seq_one_letter_code
_entity_poly.pdbx_strand_id
1 'polypeptide(L)'
;SSIVATVAIIAGISLLVGGIGIMNIMLVNVAERRREVGIRKAIGATDSHIINQFLIESAIIGFLGGIFGYILGLAVAFGLGLYLPFTPTLQWEIALLSIGIALITGVLFGVYPAIRAAKKDPIESLY
;
A
#
# COMPACT_ATOMS: atom_id res chain seq x y z
N SER A 1 -16.70 -23.50 6.40
CA SER A 1 -15.79 -24.67 6.33
C SER A 1 -14.47 -24.30 6.98
N SER A 2 -13.84 -25.20 7.74
CA SER A 2 -12.52 -24.96 8.39
C SER A 2 -11.45 -24.43 7.43
N ILE A 3 -11.44 -24.90 6.18
CA ILE A 3 -10.52 -24.47 5.11
C ILE A 3 -10.63 -22.95 4.82
N VAL A 4 -11.86 -22.41 4.74
CA VAL A 4 -12.07 -20.98 4.45
C VAL A 4 -11.48 -20.11 5.56
N ALA A 5 -11.64 -20.53 6.82
CA ALA A 5 -11.10 -19.82 7.96
C ALA A 5 -9.56 -19.82 7.96
N THR A 6 -8.92 -20.96 7.66
CA THR A 6 -7.45 -21.03 7.57
C THR A 6 -6.90 -20.14 6.46
N VAL A 7 -7.50 -20.17 5.27
CA VAL A 7 -7.08 -19.30 4.15
C VAL A 7 -7.27 -17.83 4.48
N ALA A 8 -8.38 -17.47 5.14
CA ALA A 8 -8.63 -16.09 5.57
C ALA A 8 -7.57 -15.59 6.57
N ILE A 9 -7.15 -16.43 7.52
CA ILE A 9 -6.09 -16.10 8.49
C ILE A 9 -4.76 -15.89 7.76
N ILE A 10 -4.37 -16.82 6.87
CA ILE A 10 -3.12 -16.71 6.12
C ILE A 10 -3.13 -15.44 5.26
N ALA A 11 -4.23 -15.17 4.55
CA ALA A 11 -4.39 -13.96 3.76
C ALA A 11 -4.28 -12.69 4.63
N GLY A 12 -4.91 -12.68 5.81
CA GLY A 12 -4.81 -11.57 6.76
C GLY A 12 -3.38 -11.31 7.22
N ILE A 13 -2.63 -12.36 7.56
CA ILE A 13 -1.21 -12.23 7.95
C ILE A 13 -0.37 -11.73 6.77
N SER A 14 -0.59 -12.25 5.56
CA SER A 14 0.10 -11.78 4.35
C SER A 14 -0.17 -10.29 4.06
N LEU A 15 -1.41 -9.83 4.27
CA LEU A 15 -1.76 -8.41 4.14
C LEU A 15 -1.03 -7.55 5.16
N LEU A 16 -0.91 -8.01 6.41
CA LEU A 16 -0.15 -7.27 7.44
C LEU A 16 1.33 -7.16 7.07
N VAL A 17 1.96 -8.26 6.65
CA VAL A 17 3.37 -8.26 6.24
C VAL A 17 3.58 -7.35 5.02
N GLY A 18 2.70 -7.42 4.02
CA GLY A 18 2.75 -6.54 2.85
C GLY A 18 2.58 -5.07 3.23
N GLY A 19 1.64 -4.77 4.12
CA GLY A 19 1.40 -3.42 4.65
C GLY A 19 2.60 -2.84 5.40
N ILE A 20 3.27 -3.65 6.23
CA ILE A 20 4.52 -3.26 6.89
C ILE A 20 5.61 -2.92 5.86
N GLY A 21 5.67 -3.68 4.75
CA GLY A 21 6.56 -3.38 3.63
C GLY A 21 6.31 -2.00 3.02
N ILE A 22 5.04 -1.67 2.74
CA ILE A 22 4.64 -0.34 2.24
C ILE A 22 5.07 0.76 3.22
N MET A 23 4.78 0.56 4.51
CA MET A 23 5.14 1.51 5.57
C MET A 23 6.66 1.75 5.62
N ASN A 24 7.47 0.70 5.55
CA ASN A 24 8.93 0.81 5.60
C ASN A 24 9.49 1.57 4.39
N ILE A 25 9.04 1.22 3.17
CA ILE A 25 9.45 1.94 1.95
C ILE A 25 9.08 3.43 2.08
N MET A 26 7.88 3.72 2.57
CA MET A 26 7.46 5.10 2.74
C MET A 26 8.28 5.86 3.80
N LEU A 27 8.65 5.21 4.91
CA LEU A 27 9.53 5.81 5.92
C LEU A 27 10.90 6.17 5.33
N VAL A 28 11.45 5.32 4.48
CA VAL A 28 12.71 5.59 3.76
C VAL A 28 12.52 6.74 2.78
N ASN A 29 11.47 6.74 1.94
CA ASN A 29 11.16 7.83 1.02
C ASN A 29 11.02 9.19 1.74
N VAL A 30 10.36 9.21 2.91
CA VAL A 30 10.20 10.41 3.75
C VAL A 30 11.55 10.85 4.35
N ALA A 31 12.48 9.93 4.58
CA ALA A 31 13.82 10.26 5.05
C ALA A 31 14.70 10.86 3.95
N GLU A 32 14.60 10.35 2.72
CA GLU A 32 15.33 10.84 1.54
C GLU A 32 14.81 12.21 1.07
N ARG A 33 13.49 12.37 0.99
CA ARG A 33 12.84 13.61 0.52
C ARG A 33 12.66 14.66 1.61
N ARG A 34 13.47 14.60 2.67
CA ARG A 34 13.41 15.53 3.82
C ARG A 34 13.53 16.99 3.42
N ARG A 35 14.56 17.29 2.62
CA ARG A 35 14.90 18.66 2.23
C ARG A 35 13.79 19.28 1.38
N GLU A 36 13.18 18.51 0.49
CA GLU A 36 12.03 18.95 -0.30
C GLU A 36 10.84 19.34 0.57
N VAL A 37 10.50 18.50 1.56
CA VAL A 37 9.39 18.76 2.49
C VAL A 37 9.68 19.99 3.36
N GLY A 38 10.93 20.15 3.81
CA GLY A 38 11.39 21.32 4.55
C GLY A 38 11.22 22.63 3.77
N ILE A 39 11.66 22.65 2.51
CA ILE A 39 11.52 23.80 1.61
C ILE A 39 10.03 24.12 1.39
N ARG A 40 9.17 23.11 1.17
CA ARG A 40 7.72 23.31 1.00
C ARG A 40 7.06 23.92 2.24
N LYS A 41 7.44 23.50 3.44
CA LYS A 41 6.92 24.10 4.67
C LYS A 41 7.45 25.51 4.91
N ALA A 42 8.70 25.79 4.56
CA ALA A 42 9.29 27.13 4.67
C ALA A 42 8.57 28.16 3.78
N ILE A 43 8.01 27.73 2.64
CA ILE A 43 7.19 28.58 1.77
C ILE A 43 5.69 28.56 2.12
N GLY A 44 5.31 27.96 3.26
CA GLY A 44 3.94 28.02 3.80
C GLY A 44 3.05 26.80 3.56
N ALA A 45 3.58 25.65 3.12
CA ALA A 45 2.78 24.43 3.03
C ALA A 45 2.37 23.94 4.43
N THR A 46 1.06 23.75 4.63
CA THR A 46 0.51 23.20 5.88
C THR A 46 0.82 21.71 6.01
N ASP A 47 0.86 21.19 7.23
CA ASP A 47 1.00 19.75 7.51
C ASP A 47 0.00 18.89 6.71
N SER A 48 -1.25 19.31 6.57
CA SER A 48 -2.29 18.61 5.79
C SER A 48 -1.93 18.44 4.31
N HIS A 49 -1.23 19.39 3.70
CA HIS A 49 -0.77 19.27 2.32
C HIS A 49 0.28 18.16 2.19
N ILE A 50 1.20 18.10 3.14
CA ILE A 50 2.25 17.08 3.17
C ILE A 50 1.64 15.70 3.44
N ILE A 51 0.73 15.59 4.41
CA ILE A 51 0.01 14.34 4.71
C ILE A 51 -0.71 13.84 3.46
N ASN A 52 -1.52 14.70 2.81
CA ASN A 52 -2.28 14.30 1.63
C ASN A 52 -1.38 13.85 0.48
N GLN A 53 -0.24 14.50 0.27
CA GLN A 53 0.71 14.09 -0.76
C GLN A 53 1.23 12.66 -0.51
N PHE A 54 1.69 12.37 0.72
CA PHE A 54 2.20 11.03 1.05
C PHE A 54 1.09 9.98 1.09
N LEU A 55 -0.13 10.35 1.51
CA LEU A 55 -1.29 9.45 1.43
C LEU A 55 -1.64 9.09 -0.01
N ILE A 56 -1.62 10.06 -0.93
CA ILE A 56 -1.84 9.79 -2.36
C ILE A 56 -0.73 8.88 -2.91
N GLU A 57 0.54 9.12 -2.54
CA GLU A 57 1.66 8.26 -2.93
C GLU A 57 1.45 6.82 -2.42
N SER A 58 1.01 6.66 -1.17
CA SER A 58 0.69 5.35 -0.57
C SER A 58 -0.49 4.66 -1.26
N ALA A 59 -1.52 5.41 -1.62
CA ALA A 59 -2.70 4.90 -2.30
C ALA A 59 -2.36 4.44 -3.71
N ILE A 60 -1.50 5.17 -4.43
CA ILE A 60 -1.01 4.78 -5.76
C ILE A 60 -0.18 3.50 -5.65
N ILE A 61 0.71 3.39 -4.66
CA ILE A 61 1.49 2.16 -4.43
C ILE A 61 0.57 0.98 -4.14
N GLY A 62 -0.42 1.15 -3.25
CA GLY A 62 -1.41 0.12 -2.94
C GLY A 62 -2.27 -0.27 -4.15
N PHE A 63 -2.71 0.70 -4.94
CA PHE A 63 -3.50 0.48 -6.15
C PHE A 63 -2.74 -0.29 -7.22
N LEU A 64 -1.52 0.16 -7.55
CA LEU A 64 -0.67 -0.51 -8.52
C LEU A 64 -0.30 -1.90 -8.02
N GLY A 65 0.10 -2.03 -6.75
CA GLY A 65 0.37 -3.31 -6.12
C GLY A 65 -0.83 -4.26 -6.16
N GLY A 66 -2.04 -3.76 -5.95
CA GLY A 66 -3.29 -4.51 -6.06
C GLY A 66 -3.57 -5.01 -7.47
N ILE A 67 -3.38 -4.16 -8.49
CA ILE A 67 -3.52 -4.54 -9.89
C ILE A 67 -2.50 -5.62 -10.27
N PHE A 68 -1.22 -5.39 -9.97
CA PHE A 68 -0.15 -6.35 -10.28
C PHE A 68 -0.35 -7.66 -9.50
N GLY A 69 -0.70 -7.59 -8.23
CA GLY A 69 -0.99 -8.75 -7.40
C GLY A 69 -2.16 -9.57 -7.93
N TYR A 70 -3.24 -8.91 -8.37
CA TYR A 70 -4.39 -9.57 -8.96
C TYR A 70 -4.03 -10.27 -10.29
N ILE A 71 -3.31 -9.58 -11.18
CA ILE A 71 -2.87 -10.15 -12.48
C ILE A 71 -1.95 -11.34 -12.26
N LEU A 72 -0.97 -11.23 -11.36
CA LEU A 72 -0.06 -12.33 -11.03
C LEU A 72 -0.80 -13.50 -10.37
N GLY A 73 -1.74 -13.21 -9.47
CA GLY A 73 -2.59 -14.22 -8.84
C GLY A 73 -3.41 -15.00 -9.88
N LEU A 74 -4.00 -14.31 -10.85
CA LEU A 74 -4.69 -14.94 -11.97
C LEU A 74 -3.74 -15.78 -12.82
N ALA A 75 -2.57 -15.25 -13.19
CA ALA A 75 -1.60 -15.98 -14.00
C ALA A 75 -1.16 -17.30 -13.34
N VAL A 76 -0.91 -17.27 -12.02
CA VAL A 76 -0.59 -18.47 -11.23
C VAL A 76 -1.79 -19.41 -11.15
N ALA A 77 -2.99 -18.89 -10.90
CA ALA A 77 -4.20 -19.70 -10.82
C ALA A 77 -4.49 -20.44 -12.14
N PHE A 78 -4.41 -19.74 -13.28
CA PHE A 78 -4.59 -20.35 -14.61
C PHE A 78 -3.46 -21.29 -14.98
N GLY A 79 -2.20 -20.97 -14.64
CA GLY A 79 -1.07 -21.85 -14.85
C GLY A 79 -1.18 -23.17 -14.08
N LEU A 80 -1.63 -23.11 -12.83
CA LEU A 80 -1.90 -24.31 -12.01
C LEU A 80 -3.15 -25.05 -12.46
N GLY A 81 -4.18 -24.35 -12.94
CA GLY A 81 -5.40 -24.94 -13.48
C GLY A 81 -5.18 -25.85 -14.70
N LEU A 82 -4.02 -25.76 -15.38
CA LEU A 82 -3.64 -26.72 -16.43
C LEU A 82 -3.32 -28.12 -15.89
N TYR A 83 -2.93 -28.22 -14.62
CA TYR A 83 -2.52 -29.47 -13.97
C TYR A 83 -3.51 -29.97 -12.92
N LEU A 84 -4.44 -29.12 -12.48
CA LEU A 84 -5.42 -29.44 -11.44
C LEU A 84 -6.83 -29.56 -12.02
N PRO A 85 -7.72 -30.40 -11.44
CA PRO A 85 -9.04 -30.69 -11.99
C PRO A 85 -10.06 -29.54 -11.82
N PHE A 86 -9.63 -28.35 -11.43
CA PHE A 86 -10.48 -27.19 -11.19
C PHE A 86 -10.07 -26.03 -12.08
N THR A 87 -11.05 -25.42 -12.74
CA THR A 87 -10.87 -24.24 -13.59
C THR A 87 -11.10 -22.97 -12.76
N PRO A 88 -10.11 -22.05 -12.71
CA PRO A 88 -10.31 -20.75 -12.09
C PRO A 88 -11.42 -19.97 -12.81
N THR A 89 -12.30 -19.35 -12.04
CA THR A 89 -13.35 -18.47 -12.59
C THR A 89 -12.99 -17.01 -12.37
N LEU A 90 -13.17 -16.19 -13.41
CA LEU A 90 -13.04 -14.74 -13.30
C LEU A 90 -14.38 -14.15 -12.87
N GLN A 91 -14.40 -13.56 -11.67
CA GLN A 91 -15.53 -12.80 -11.17
C GLN A 91 -15.09 -11.35 -10.95
N TRP A 92 -15.81 -10.42 -11.59
CA TRP A 92 -15.52 -8.99 -11.50
C TRP A 92 -15.63 -8.45 -10.07
N GLU A 93 -16.54 -9.01 -9.27
CA GLU A 93 -16.72 -8.67 -7.85
C GLU A 93 -15.45 -8.94 -7.04
N ILE A 94 -14.78 -10.08 -7.27
CA ILE A 94 -13.54 -10.44 -6.58
C ILE A 94 -12.39 -9.54 -7.02
N ALA A 95 -12.34 -9.15 -8.30
CA ALA A 95 -11.35 -8.20 -8.80
C ALA A 95 -11.47 -6.85 -8.09
N LEU A 96 -12.69 -6.30 -8.03
CA LEU A 96 -12.97 -5.03 -7.34
C LEU A 96 -12.64 -5.12 -5.85
N LEU A 97 -13.03 -6.21 -5.18
CA LEU A 97 -12.75 -6.42 -3.77
C LEU A 97 -11.24 -6.52 -3.49
N SER A 98 -10.49 -7.21 -4.34
CA SER A 98 -9.03 -7.35 -4.20
C SER A 98 -8.31 -6.01 -4.34
N ILE A 99 -8.67 -5.23 -5.37
CA ILE A 99 -8.10 -3.90 -5.58
C ILE A 99 -8.53 -2.93 -4.45
N GLY A 100 -9.78 -3.02 -4.00
CA GLY A 100 -10.29 -2.24 -2.88
C GLY A 100 -9.54 -2.51 -1.58
N ILE A 101 -9.27 -3.78 -1.25
CA ILE A 101 -8.47 -4.15 -0.09
C ILE A 101 -7.04 -3.60 -0.22
N ALA A 102 -6.42 -3.70 -1.39
CA ALA A 102 -5.07 -3.18 -1.63
C ALA A 102 -4.97 -1.65 -1.50
N LEU A 103 -6.00 -0.93 -1.93
CA LEU A 103 -6.12 0.52 -1.70
C LEU A 103 -6.25 0.85 -0.22
N ILE A 104 -7.15 0.16 0.49
CA ILE A 104 -7.38 0.38 1.92
C ILE A 104 -6.10 0.11 2.71
N THR A 105 -5.39 -0.99 2.43
CA THR A 105 -4.13 -1.31 3.12
C THR A 105 -3.04 -0.31 2.79
N GLY A 106 -2.89 0.10 1.52
CA GLY A 106 -1.95 1.14 1.12
C GLY A 106 -2.15 2.44 1.90
N VAL A 107 -3.39 2.90 2.01
CA VAL A 107 -3.75 4.10 2.78
C VAL A 107 -3.50 3.89 4.27
N LEU A 108 -4.02 2.80 4.87
CA LEU A 108 -3.89 2.54 6.31
C LEU A 108 -2.43 2.53 6.77
N PHE A 109 -1.56 1.82 6.04
CA PHE A 109 -0.14 1.75 6.36
C PHE A 109 0.64 3.00 5.96
N GLY A 110 0.10 3.84 5.07
CA GLY A 110 0.65 5.14 4.68
C GLY A 110 0.36 6.28 5.66
N VAL A 111 -0.66 6.17 6.51
CA VAL A 111 -1.05 7.22 7.47
C VAL A 111 0.08 7.57 8.44
N TYR A 112 0.67 6.57 9.09
CA TYR A 112 1.74 6.79 10.06
C TYR A 112 2.95 7.53 9.46
N PRO A 113 3.56 7.07 8.34
CA PRO A 113 4.69 7.76 7.75
C PRO A 113 4.31 9.13 7.17
N ALA A 114 3.10 9.32 6.65
CA ALA A 114 2.61 10.62 6.18
C ALA A 114 2.55 11.65 7.33
N ILE A 115 2.00 11.26 8.49
CA ILE A 115 2.00 12.11 9.69
C ILE A 115 3.43 12.42 10.14
N ARG A 116 4.32 11.42 10.11
CA ARG A 116 5.72 11.61 10.48
C ARG A 116 6.46 12.56 9.54
N ALA A 117 6.13 12.57 8.24
CA ALA A 117 6.67 13.53 7.28
C ALA A 117 6.19 14.97 7.58
N ALA A 118 4.91 15.11 7.90
CA ALA A 118 4.29 16.39 8.21
C ALA A 118 4.74 16.97 9.54
N LYS A 119 5.20 16.17 10.51
CA LYS A 119 5.72 16.69 11.79
C LYS A 119 7.21 17.07 11.79
N LYS A 120 7.93 16.94 10.67
CA LYS A 120 9.35 17.35 10.61
C LYS A 120 9.52 18.86 10.67
N ASP A 121 10.32 19.36 11.61
CA ASP A 121 10.54 20.79 11.75
C ASP A 121 11.30 21.40 10.55
N PRO A 122 10.86 22.57 10.02
CA PRO A 122 11.53 23.23 8.90
C PRO A 122 12.99 23.59 9.23
N ILE A 123 13.27 23.96 10.49
CA ILE A 123 14.56 24.48 10.94
C ILE A 123 15.64 23.38 10.99
N GLU A 124 15.28 22.16 11.38
CA GLU A 124 16.20 20.99 11.37
C GLU A 124 16.48 20.43 9.97
N SER A 125 15.69 20.81 8.96
CA SER A 125 15.82 20.26 7.60
C SER A 125 16.74 21.05 6.66
N LEU A 126 17.23 22.20 7.12
CA LEU A 126 18.12 23.11 6.39
C LEU A 126 19.60 23.01 6.81
N TYR A 127 19.91 22.28 7.89
CA TYR A 127 21.25 21.99 8.38
C TYR A 127 21.65 20.52 8.15
#